data_AF-A0A659UKP2-F1
#
_entry.id   AF-A0A659UKP2-F1
#
_cell.length_a   1.000
_cell.length_b   1.000
_cell.length_c   1.000
_cell.angle_alpha   90.00
_cell.angle_beta   90.00
_cell.angle_gamma   90.00
#
_symmetry.space_group_name_H-M   'P 1'
#
loop_
_entity.id
_entity.type
_entity.pdbx_description
1 polymer ?
#
loop_
_entity_poly.entity_id
_entity_poly.type
_entity_poly.pdbx_seq_one_letter_code
_entity_poly.pdbx_strand_id
1 'polypeptide(L)'
;ETDRYRLEKSATGYIRMDTQTGAMSICEERSGQLVCKMAADERAAYQDEVDRLQASMKAMDERVTRLENSLSARLESKLPSEEDFNKTMSYMERFLK
;
A
#
# COMPACT_ATOMS: atom_id res chain seq x y z
N GLU A 1 1.47 -4.15 -30.99
CA GLU A 1 2.41 -4.29 -29.86
C GLU A 1 3.29 -3.06 -29.87
N THR A 2 3.11 -2.13 -28.92
CA THR A 2 3.90 -0.90 -28.86
C THR A 2 5.20 -1.20 -28.15
N ASP A 3 6.34 -1.10 -28.86
CA ASP A 3 7.66 -1.16 -28.27
C ASP A 3 7.78 -0.09 -27.18
N ARG A 4 7.64 -0.52 -25.93
CA ARG A 4 7.69 0.35 -24.75
C ARG A 4 9.09 0.96 -24.58
N TYR A 5 10.13 0.28 -25.01
CA TYR A 5 11.50 0.75 -24.86
C TYR A 5 12.15 0.94 -26.22
N ARG A 6 12.74 2.11 -26.43
CA ARG A 6 13.54 2.44 -27.60
C ARG A 6 15.00 2.56 -27.20
N LEU A 7 15.89 1.93 -27.97
CA LEU A 7 17.33 1.99 -27.75
C LEU A 7 17.98 2.81 -28.86
N GLU A 8 18.78 3.82 -28.50
CA GLU A 8 19.58 4.60 -29.46
C GLU A 8 21.05 4.61 -29.07
N LYS A 9 21.92 4.57 -30.07
CA LYS A 9 23.37 4.62 -29.87
C LYS A 9 23.80 6.08 -29.67
N SER A 10 24.56 6.36 -28.62
CA SER A 10 25.15 7.68 -28.34
C SER A 10 26.67 7.67 -28.51
N ALA A 11 27.31 8.83 -28.33
CA ALA A 11 28.76 8.94 -28.42
C ALA A 11 29.52 8.14 -27.35
N THR A 12 28.89 7.90 -26.19
CA THR A 12 29.53 7.28 -25.01
C THR A 12 28.95 5.91 -24.64
N GLY A 13 27.94 5.43 -25.37
CA GLY A 13 27.28 4.15 -25.08
C GLY A 13 25.93 4.05 -25.76
N TYR A 14 24.91 3.66 -25.00
CA TYR A 14 23.52 3.55 -25.47
C TYR A 14 22.60 4.35 -24.56
N ILE A 15 21.50 4.83 -25.12
CA ILE A 15 20.41 5.47 -24.39
C ILE A 15 19.17 4.61 -24.56
N ARG A 16 18.57 4.20 -23.46
CA ARG A 16 17.26 3.54 -23.44
C ARG A 16 16.20 4.55 -23.03
N MET A 17 15.15 4.70 -23.83
CA MET A 17 14.00 5.56 -23.54
C MET A 17 12.75 4.71 -23.33
N ASP A 18 12.03 4.92 -22.23
CA ASP A 18 10.66 4.41 -22.06
C ASP A 18 9.70 5.35 -22.82
N THR A 19 9.03 4.83 -23.85
CA THR A 19 8.12 5.60 -24.73
C THR A 19 6.82 6.00 -24.04
N GLN A 20 6.50 5.43 -22.88
CA GLN A 20 5.32 5.78 -22.08
C GLN A 20 5.59 6.91 -21.10
N THR A 21 6.78 6.93 -20.48
CA THR A 21 7.12 7.89 -19.42
C THR A 21 8.09 8.98 -19.88
N GLY A 22 8.80 8.78 -20.99
CA GLY A 22 9.88 9.65 -21.45
C GLY A 22 11.19 9.48 -20.66
N ALA A 23 11.25 8.54 -19.72
CA ALA A 23 12.43 8.32 -18.90
C ALA A 23 13.60 7.78 -19.74
N MET A 24 14.78 8.38 -19.59
CA MET A 24 16.00 8.02 -20.31
C MET A 24 17.03 7.42 -19.37
N SER A 25 17.56 6.25 -19.71
CA SER A 25 18.65 5.58 -18.99
C SER A 25 19.89 5.52 -19.89
N ILE A 26 21.07 5.75 -19.31
CA ILE A 26 22.35 5.54 -20.02
C ILE A 26 22.78 4.09 -19.79
N CYS A 27 23.06 3.38 -20.87
CA CYS A 27 23.48 1.99 -20.85
C CYS A 27 24.89 1.82 -21.39
N GLU A 28 25.65 0.95 -20.71
CA GLU A 28 27.02 0.59 -21.05
C GLU A 28 27.06 -0.90 -21.35
N GLU A 29 27.91 -1.31 -22.31
CA GLU A 29 28.15 -2.73 -22.55
C GLU A 29 29.14 -3.26 -21.50
N ARG A 30 28.73 -4.31 -20.78
CA ARG A 30 29.53 -4.98 -19.76
C ARG A 30 29.39 -6.49 -19.95
N SER A 31 30.52 -7.16 -20.18
CA SER A 31 30.56 -8.62 -20.36
C SER A 31 29.62 -9.14 -21.45
N GLY A 32 29.51 -8.41 -22.57
CA GLY A 32 28.63 -8.76 -23.70
C GLY A 32 27.13 -8.56 -23.43
N GLN A 33 26.76 -7.88 -22.35
CA GLN A 33 25.40 -7.49 -22.03
C GLN A 33 25.28 -5.98 -21.89
N LEU A 34 24.13 -5.43 -22.28
CA LEU A 34 23.85 -4.02 -22.11
C LEU A 34 23.27 -3.76 -20.71
N VAL A 35 24.00 -2.99 -19.89
CA VAL A 35 23.61 -2.65 -18.51
C VAL A 35 23.22 -1.18 -18.44
N CYS A 36 21.95 -0.91 -18.19
CA CYS A 36 21.42 0.44 -18.05
C CYS A 36 21.52 0.92 -16.60
N LYS A 37 22.21 2.04 -16.38
CA LYS A 37 22.15 2.77 -15.11
C LYS A 37 20.84 3.56 -15.08
N MET A 38 20.09 3.41 -13.99
CA MET A 38 18.94 4.28 -13.71
C MET A 38 19.41 5.73 -13.67
N ALA A 39 18.70 6.63 -14.32
CA ALA A 39 19.02 8.06 -14.24
C ALA A 39 18.83 8.53 -12.80
N ALA A 40 19.67 9.47 -12.34
CA ALA A 40 19.57 10.01 -10.98
C ALA A 40 18.17 10.59 -10.70
N ASP A 41 17.52 11.15 -11.73
CA ASP A 41 16.19 11.75 -11.66
C ASP A 41 15.07 10.73 -11.46
N GLU A 42 15.27 9.48 -11.91
CA GLU A 42 14.31 8.40 -11.66
C GLU A 42 14.23 8.09 -10.16
N ARG A 43 15.32 8.22 -9.41
CA ARG A 43 15.29 7.97 -7.95
C ARG A 43 14.40 8.96 -7.21
N ALA A 44 14.39 10.23 -7.60
CA ALA A 44 13.54 11.23 -6.98
C ALA A 44 12.06 10.94 -7.26
N ALA A 45 11.71 10.66 -8.53
CA ALA A 45 10.34 10.29 -8.89
C ALA A 45 9.87 8.99 -8.20
N TYR A 46 10.76 8.00 -8.06
CA TYR A 46 10.45 6.79 -7.29
C TYR A 46 10.29 7.07 -5.80
N GLN A 47 11.10 7.95 -5.22
CA GLN A 47 10.96 8.33 -3.82
C GLN A 47 9.64 9.05 -3.56
N ASP A 48 9.25 9.99 -4.44
CA ASP A 48 7.97 10.70 -4.34
C ASP A 48 6.77 9.74 -4.41
N GLU A 49 6.81 8.75 -5.31
CA GLU A 49 5.76 7.74 -5.42
C GLU A 49 5.75 6.80 -4.19
N VAL A 50 6.91 6.44 -3.65
CA VAL A 50 7.01 5.67 -2.40
C VAL A 50 6.37 6.45 -1.24
N ASP A 51 6.70 7.73 -1.09
CA ASP A 51 6.18 8.58 -0.04
C ASP A 51 4.65 8.74 -0.15
N ARG A 52 4.15 8.92 -1.39
CA ARG A 52 2.71 8.95 -1.68
C ARG A 52 2.01 7.64 -1.34
N LEU A 53 2.59 6.50 -1.69
CA LEU A 53 2.04 5.18 -1.38
C LEU A 53 2.00 4.93 0.13
N GLN A 54 3.07 5.28 0.85
CA GLN A 54 3.12 5.19 2.31
C GLN A 54 2.04 6.07 2.97
N ALA A 55 1.85 7.30 2.48
CA ALA A 55 0.80 8.18 2.96
C ALA A 55 -0.61 7.59 2.73
N SER A 56 -0.84 6.99 1.56
CA SER A 56 -2.11 6.31 1.24
C SER A 56 -2.36 5.10 2.16
N MET A 57 -1.34 4.26 2.37
CA MET A 57 -1.43 3.12 3.29
C MET A 57 -1.77 3.57 4.71
N LYS A 58 -1.09 4.59 5.22
CA LYS A 58 -1.39 5.15 6.55
C LYS A 58 -2.84 5.66 6.64
N ALA A 59 -3.31 6.39 5.63
CA ALA A 59 -4.68 6.90 5.61
C ALA A 59 -5.72 5.77 5.55
N MET A 60 -5.43 4.66 4.87
CA MET A 60 -6.28 3.48 4.85
C MET A 60 -6.29 2.77 6.20
N ASP A 61 -5.13 2.56 6.81
CA ASP A 61 -4.99 1.94 8.13
C ASP A 61 -5.78 2.71 9.19
N GLU A 62 -5.63 4.03 9.25
CA GLU A 62 -6.41 4.90 10.13
C GLU A 62 -7.92 4.77 9.92
N ARG A 63 -8.37 4.61 8.66
CA ARG A 63 -9.79 4.39 8.36
C ARG A 63 -10.27 3.04 8.84
N VAL A 64 -9.47 1.99 8.65
CA VAL A 64 -9.79 0.63 9.12
C VAL A 64 -9.90 0.62 10.63
N THR A 65 -8.91 1.15 11.36
CA THR A 65 -8.94 1.24 12.83
C THR A 65 -10.18 1.99 13.33
N ARG A 66 -10.55 3.11 12.70
CA ARG A 66 -11.78 3.84 13.07
C ARG A 66 -13.04 2.99 12.85
N LEU A 67 -13.11 2.26 11.75
CA LEU A 67 -14.25 1.39 11.44
C LEU A 67 -14.35 0.24 12.45
N GLU A 68 -13.23 -0.42 12.76
CA GLU A 68 -13.15 -1.50 13.74
C GLU A 68 -13.60 -1.01 15.12
N ASN A 69 -13.07 0.12 15.60
CA ASN A 69 -13.49 0.71 16.87
C ASN A 69 -14.98 1.06 16.89
N SER A 70 -15.51 1.60 15.78
CA SER A 70 -16.94 1.91 15.67
C SER A 70 -17.81 0.66 15.70
N LEU A 71 -17.33 -0.46 15.14
CA LEU A 71 -18.02 -1.73 15.14
C LEU A 71 -18.03 -2.33 16.55
N SER A 72 -16.90 -2.32 17.24
CA SER A 72 -16.78 -2.76 18.63
C SER A 72 -17.71 -1.96 19.55
N ALA A 73 -17.69 -0.63 19.46
CA ALA A 73 -18.60 0.22 20.24
C ALA A 73 -20.08 -0.06 19.96
N ARG A 74 -20.44 -0.36 18.70
CA ARG A 74 -21.81 -0.77 18.34
C ARG A 74 -22.18 -2.13 18.91
N LEU A 75 -21.25 -3.09 18.92
CA LEU A 75 -21.46 -4.41 19.52
C LEU A 75 -21.66 -4.28 21.03
N GLU A 76 -20.80 -3.55 21.73
CA GLU A 76 -20.92 -3.28 23.17
C GLU A 76 -22.26 -2.62 23.51
N SER A 77 -22.72 -1.65 22.71
CA SER A 77 -24.01 -0.99 22.92
C SER A 77 -25.24 -1.91 22.77
N LYS A 78 -25.08 -3.07 22.11
CA LYS A 78 -26.14 -4.07 21.93
C LYS A 78 -26.10 -5.19 22.95
N LEU A 79 -25.04 -5.28 23.75
CA LEU A 79 -24.94 -6.28 24.81
C LEU A 79 -25.75 -5.79 26.02
N PRO A 80 -26.52 -6.69 26.69
CA PRO A 80 -27.19 -6.35 27.95
C PRO A 80 -26.17 -5.88 29.00
N SER A 81 -26.59 -5.00 29.89
CA SER A 81 -25.74 -4.60 31.02
C SER A 81 -25.45 -5.78 31.93
N GLU A 82 -24.35 -5.74 32.70
CA GLU A 82 -24.06 -6.78 33.70
C GLU A 82 -25.17 -6.92 34.74
N GLU A 83 -25.84 -5.82 35.09
CA GLU A 83 -26.99 -5.83 36.00
C GLU A 83 -28.17 -6.61 35.38
N ASP A 84 -28.50 -6.33 34.11
CA ASP A 84 -29.56 -7.04 33.40
C ASP A 84 -29.24 -8.53 33.27
N PHE A 85 -27.99 -8.86 32.95
CA PHE A 85 -27.53 -10.24 32.84
C PHE A 85 -27.64 -10.97 34.18
N ASN A 86 -27.12 -10.39 35.26
CA ASN A 86 -27.21 -10.98 36.60
C ASN A 86 -28.65 -11.16 37.07
N LYS A 87 -29.53 -10.20 36.75
CA LYS A 87 -30.96 -10.29 37.04
C LYS A 87 -31.61 -11.44 36.28
N THR A 88 -31.30 -11.61 34.98
CA THR A 88 -31.80 -12.75 34.19
C THR A 88 -31.30 -14.09 34.72
N MET A 89 -30.04 -14.20 35.13
CA MET A 89 -29.50 -15.44 35.71
C MET A 89 -30.15 -15.76 37.05
N SER A 90 -30.39 -14.76 37.91
CA SER A 90 -31.12 -14.97 39.16
C SER A 90 -32.57 -15.44 38.94
N TYR A 91 -33.26 -14.92 37.92
CA TYR A 91 -34.58 -15.41 37.54
C TYR A 91 -34.54 -16.86 37.04
N MET A 92 -33.53 -17.23 36.25
CA MET A 92 -33.34 -18.59 35.74
C MET A 92 -33.04 -19.59 36.87
N GLU A 93 -32.17 -19.23 37.83
CA GLU A 93 -31.85 -20.05 39.00
C GLU A 93 -33.07 -20.31 39.90
N ARG A 94 -33.96 -19.32 40.05
CA ARG A 94 -35.23 -19.49 40.78
C ARG A 94 -36.22 -20.40 40.07
N PHE A 95 -36.09 -20.56 38.75
CA PHE A 95 -36.96 -21.42 37.93
C PHE A 95 -36.48 -22.88 37.87
N LEU A 96 -35.19 -23.11 38.10
CA LEU A 96 -34.56 -24.45 38.10
C LEU A 96 -34.54 -25.11 39.50
N LYS A 97 -34.90 -24.37 40.54
CA LYS A 97 -35.17 -24.89 41.89
C LYS A 97 -36.64 -25.29 42.02
#